data_AF-A0A1C4U5U2-F1
#
_entry.id   AF-A0A1C4U5U2-F1
#
_cell.length_a   1.000
_cell.length_b   1.000
_cell.length_c   1.000
_cell.angle_alpha   90.00
_cell.angle_beta   90.00
_cell.angle_gamma   90.00
#
_symmetry.space_group_name_H-M   'P 1'
#
loop_
_entity.id
_entity.type
_entity.pdbx_description
1 polymer ?
#
loop_
_entity_poly.entity_id
_entity_poly.type
_entity_poly.pdbx_seq_one_letter_code
_entity_poly.pdbx_strand_id
1 'polypeptide(L)'
;MTVFVVTTQGGLFKASYVESGRWSDWSDMRPLGRVTDVTAAVTATDRVEVFYVDTGGDLWACTLGERWTQVPKDPGAGRIVAISANSARLGHREVYAVSGHGKVTHRWRVDGAAWCAGGGWTTARDVALSAPRDGIMECWAVGLDGQVRNRWYPYGEGGWSDWDDVFGRLPDGSAVAADVVNAWDGHQELFVVRADGGVRHRDHWQGKDYPAWRDLAAPVPMRDVAAGVTSIGHIEVIAVSADGDLWQKSYSDATNWGEWRTIELGK
;
A
#
# COMPACT_ATOMS: atom_id res chain seq x y z
N MET A 1 -13.46 2.74 7.12
CA MET A 1 -12.41 2.62 6.07
C MET A 1 -13.04 2.66 4.68
N THR A 2 -12.30 3.07 3.66
CA THR A 2 -12.69 2.90 2.25
C THR A 2 -11.68 1.97 1.58
N VAL A 3 -12.16 0.99 0.82
CA VAL A 3 -11.34 0.07 0.03
C VAL A 3 -11.58 0.32 -1.44
N PHE A 4 -10.50 0.24 -2.21
CA PHE A 4 -10.51 0.31 -3.66
C PHE A 4 -10.12 -1.05 -4.21
N VAL A 5 -10.81 -1.51 -5.25
CA VAL A 5 -10.58 -2.84 -5.84
C VAL A 5 -10.50 -2.74 -7.35
N VAL A 6 -9.59 -3.51 -7.92
CA VAL A 6 -9.43 -3.67 -9.36
C VAL A 6 -9.97 -5.04 -9.75
N THR A 7 -10.93 -5.08 -10.67
CA THR A 7 -11.48 -6.35 -11.16
C THR A 7 -10.57 -6.97 -12.22
N THR A 8 -10.76 -8.26 -12.51
CA THR A 8 -10.04 -8.95 -13.60
C THR A 8 -10.32 -8.34 -14.99
N GLN A 9 -11.42 -7.59 -15.13
CA GLN A 9 -11.75 -6.83 -16.34
C GLN A 9 -11.16 -5.42 -16.33
N GLY A 10 -10.42 -5.03 -15.29
CA GLY A 10 -9.82 -3.70 -15.14
C GLY A 10 -10.82 -2.60 -14.78
N GLY A 11 -11.96 -2.96 -14.17
CA GLY A 11 -12.84 -1.98 -13.53
C GLY A 11 -12.26 -1.56 -12.18
N LEU A 12 -12.46 -0.30 -11.78
CA LEU A 12 -12.04 0.22 -10.49
C LEU A 12 -13.26 0.60 -9.66
N PHE A 13 -13.43 -0.03 -8.52
CA PHE A 13 -14.56 0.20 -7.63
C PHE A 13 -14.08 0.62 -6.25
N LYS A 14 -14.96 1.29 -5.51
CA LYS A 14 -14.78 1.55 -4.09
C LYS A 14 -15.97 1.07 -3.28
N ALA A 15 -15.71 0.69 -2.03
CA ALA A 15 -16.74 0.52 -1.01
C ALA A 15 -16.20 1.01 0.33
N SER A 16 -17.10 1.46 1.20
CA SER A 16 -16.78 1.84 2.57
C SER A 16 -17.17 0.72 3.52
N TYR A 17 -16.30 0.44 4.48
CA TYR A 17 -16.50 -0.52 5.55
C TYR A 17 -16.63 0.22 6.89
N VAL A 18 -17.67 -0.13 7.65
CA VAL A 18 -17.84 0.27 9.05
C VAL A 18 -17.51 -0.90 9.97
N GLU A 19 -16.86 -0.62 11.10
CA GLU A 19 -16.36 -1.63 12.05
C GLU A 19 -17.47 -2.57 12.58
N SER A 20 -18.74 -2.16 12.51
CA SER A 20 -19.90 -3.01 12.79
C SER A 20 -20.12 -4.17 11.80
N GLY A 21 -19.21 -4.38 10.84
CA GLY A 21 -19.22 -5.54 9.95
C GLY A 21 -19.94 -5.32 8.63
N ARG A 22 -20.28 -4.07 8.27
CA ARG A 22 -21.09 -3.78 7.09
C ARG A 22 -20.30 -3.01 6.04
N TRP A 23 -20.32 -3.55 4.82
CA TRP A 23 -19.88 -2.86 3.61
C TRP A 23 -21.03 -2.02 3.02
N SER A 24 -20.68 -0.87 2.45
CA SER A 24 -21.56 -0.14 1.54
C SER A 24 -21.66 -0.88 0.20
N ASP A 25 -22.59 -0.44 -0.64
CA ASP A 25 -22.60 -0.86 -2.04
C ASP A 25 -21.30 -0.43 -2.74
N TRP A 26 -20.88 -1.25 -3.70
CA TRP A 26 -19.74 -0.95 -4.55
C TRP A 26 -20.09 0.14 -5.55
N SER A 27 -19.22 1.15 -5.65
CA SER A 27 -19.38 2.28 -6.55
C SER A 27 -18.25 2.31 -7.57
N ASP A 28 -18.58 2.35 -8.85
CA ASP A 28 -17.61 2.49 -9.94
C ASP A 28 -16.94 3.88 -9.89
N MET A 29 -15.61 3.88 -9.90
CA MET A 29 -14.76 5.07 -9.89
C MET A 29 -14.56 5.68 -11.28
N ARG A 30 -15.08 5.04 -12.32
CA ARG A 30 -15.07 5.49 -13.72
C ARG A 30 -13.66 5.89 -14.19
N PRO A 31 -12.68 4.96 -14.13
CA PRO A 31 -11.34 5.22 -14.64
C PRO A 31 -11.39 5.53 -16.15
N LEU A 32 -10.38 6.23 -16.65
CA LEU A 32 -10.29 6.62 -18.07
C LEU A 32 -9.83 5.45 -18.96
N GLY A 33 -9.43 4.33 -18.37
CA GLY A 33 -9.01 3.11 -19.04
C GLY A 33 -9.13 1.89 -18.12
N ARG A 34 -8.73 0.71 -18.62
CA ARG A 34 -8.68 -0.50 -17.81
C ARG A 34 -7.54 -0.40 -16.80
N VAL A 35 -7.86 -0.66 -15.54
CA VAL A 35 -6.95 -0.54 -14.40
C VAL A 35 -6.22 -1.86 -14.15
N THR A 36 -4.96 -1.79 -13.75
CA THR A 36 -4.16 -2.94 -13.34
C THR A 36 -3.75 -2.89 -11.87
N ASP A 37 -3.67 -1.70 -11.28
CA ASP A 37 -3.30 -1.52 -9.88
C ASP A 37 -3.86 -0.21 -9.32
N VAL A 38 -4.10 -0.15 -8.00
CA VAL A 38 -4.68 0.99 -7.30
C VAL A 38 -4.07 1.18 -5.91
N THR A 39 -3.84 2.44 -5.53
CA THR A 39 -3.49 2.82 -4.15
C THR A 39 -4.17 4.13 -3.79
N ALA A 40 -4.20 4.48 -2.50
CA ALA A 40 -4.75 5.73 -2.03
C ALA A 40 -3.94 6.31 -0.87
N ALA A 41 -3.97 7.64 -0.74
CA ALA A 41 -3.36 8.36 0.37
C ALA A 41 -4.38 9.33 0.99
N VAL A 42 -4.42 9.38 2.33
CA VAL A 42 -5.18 10.41 3.05
C VAL A 42 -4.31 11.67 3.12
N THR A 43 -4.71 12.72 2.42
CA THR A 43 -3.88 13.92 2.23
C THR A 43 -4.33 15.11 3.08
N ALA A 44 -5.52 15.03 3.66
CA ALA A 44 -6.05 15.91 4.69
C ALA A 44 -7.27 15.24 5.33
N THR A 45 -7.81 15.83 6.40
CA THR A 45 -9.13 15.46 6.94
C THR A 45 -10.15 15.40 5.79
N ASP A 46 -10.83 14.27 5.68
CA ASP A 46 -11.84 13.98 4.65
C ASP A 46 -11.37 14.04 3.19
N ARG A 47 -10.05 14.04 2.94
CA ARG A 47 -9.50 14.10 1.59
C ARG A 47 -8.61 12.91 1.26
N VAL A 48 -9.13 12.04 0.40
CA VAL A 48 -8.41 10.88 -0.14
C VAL A 48 -7.97 11.19 -1.57
N GLU A 49 -6.67 11.07 -1.84
CA GLU A 49 -6.14 11.02 -3.20
C GLU A 49 -6.05 9.54 -3.62
N VAL A 50 -6.64 9.20 -4.76
CA VAL A 50 -6.62 7.85 -5.33
C VAL A 50 -5.72 7.85 -6.54
N PHE A 51 -4.90 6.81 -6.67
CA PHE A 51 -4.02 6.57 -7.80
C PHE A 51 -4.36 5.25 -8.45
N TYR A 52 -4.24 5.17 -9.76
CA TYR A 52 -4.27 3.89 -10.45
C TYR A 52 -3.30 3.84 -11.62
N VAL A 53 -2.91 2.63 -11.99
CA VAL A 53 -2.16 2.34 -13.21
C VAL A 53 -3.09 1.71 -14.23
N ASP A 54 -3.06 2.21 -15.47
CA ASP A 54 -3.82 1.59 -16.55
C ASP A 54 -3.03 0.47 -17.26
N THR A 55 -3.71 -0.26 -18.15
CA THR A 55 -3.07 -1.32 -18.96
C THR A 55 -1.90 -0.86 -19.84
N GLY A 56 -1.81 0.43 -20.17
CA GLY A 56 -0.66 1.04 -20.86
C GLY A 56 0.53 1.32 -19.93
N GLY A 57 0.34 1.23 -18.62
CA GLY A 57 1.33 1.55 -17.61
C GLY A 57 1.44 3.05 -17.34
N ASP A 58 0.39 3.82 -17.62
CA ASP A 58 0.29 5.23 -17.24
C ASP A 58 -0.35 5.37 -15.86
N LEU A 59 0.15 6.34 -15.10
CA LEU A 59 -0.29 6.62 -13.74
C LEU A 59 -1.29 7.77 -13.74
N TRP A 60 -2.42 7.56 -13.08
CA TRP A 60 -3.51 8.51 -12.95
C TRP A 60 -3.77 8.82 -11.49
N ALA A 61 -4.20 10.05 -11.20
CA ALA A 61 -4.54 10.52 -9.87
C ALA A 61 -5.86 11.29 -9.86
N CYS A 62 -6.59 11.17 -8.76
CA CYS A 62 -7.84 11.91 -8.53
C CYS A 62 -8.04 12.11 -7.03
N THR A 63 -8.34 13.33 -6.61
CA THR A 63 -9.00 13.54 -5.31
C THR A 63 -10.40 12.93 -5.38
N LEU A 64 -10.80 12.16 -4.38
CA LEU A 64 -12.08 11.46 -4.40
C LEU A 64 -13.25 12.42 -4.68
N GLY A 65 -13.99 12.19 -5.77
CA GLY A 65 -15.11 13.04 -6.22
C GLY A 65 -14.74 14.08 -7.28
N GLU A 66 -13.46 14.20 -7.64
CA GLU A 66 -12.97 15.08 -8.70
C GLU A 66 -12.75 14.31 -10.02
N ARG A 67 -12.02 14.92 -10.97
CA ARG A 67 -11.68 14.31 -12.25
C ARG A 67 -10.29 13.67 -12.19
N TRP A 68 -10.14 12.55 -12.91
CA TRP A 68 -8.84 11.94 -13.16
C TRP A 68 -7.91 12.86 -13.93
N THR A 69 -6.66 12.95 -13.47
CA THR A 69 -5.56 13.65 -14.11
C THR A 69 -4.36 12.72 -14.23
N GLN A 70 -3.59 12.87 -15.30
CA GLN A 70 -2.41 12.03 -15.50
C GLN A 70 -1.26 12.53 -14.60
N VAL A 71 -0.59 11.60 -13.93
CA VAL A 71 0.65 11.88 -13.21
C VAL A 71 1.80 11.79 -14.21
N PRO A 72 2.68 12.81 -14.30
CA PRO A 72 3.79 12.80 -15.24
C PRO A 72 4.71 11.61 -15.03
N LYS A 73 4.97 10.85 -16.08
CA LYS A 73 5.85 9.67 -16.06
C LYS A 73 7.29 10.05 -16.39
N ASP A 74 8.27 9.34 -15.83
CA ASP A 74 9.67 9.52 -16.22
C ASP A 74 9.87 9.00 -17.66
N PRO A 75 10.58 9.74 -18.52
CA PRO A 75 10.97 9.24 -19.83
C PRO A 75 11.70 7.90 -19.69
N GLY A 76 11.25 6.88 -20.42
CA GLY A 76 11.86 5.55 -20.39
C GLY A 76 11.64 4.75 -19.09
N ALA A 77 10.69 5.14 -18.23
CA ALA A 77 10.37 4.38 -17.02
C ALA A 77 9.83 2.95 -17.29
N GLY A 78 9.49 2.62 -18.53
CA GLY A 78 8.85 1.36 -18.88
C GLY A 78 7.39 1.31 -18.43
N ARG A 79 6.76 0.14 -18.53
CA ARG A 79 5.38 -0.07 -18.05
C ARG A 79 5.39 -0.16 -16.51
N ILE A 80 4.57 0.64 -15.84
CA ILE A 80 4.38 0.53 -14.37
C ILE A 80 3.55 -0.73 -14.10
N VAL A 81 3.91 -1.47 -13.05
CA VAL A 81 3.28 -2.74 -12.67
C VAL A 81 2.84 -2.82 -11.22
N ALA A 82 3.40 -1.98 -10.33
CA ALA A 82 2.98 -1.88 -8.93
C ALA A 82 3.10 -0.43 -8.45
N ILE A 83 2.18 0.02 -7.60
CA ILE A 83 2.19 1.35 -6.97
C ILE A 83 1.83 1.29 -5.49
N SER A 84 2.39 2.22 -4.72
CA SER A 84 1.94 2.52 -3.37
C SER A 84 2.00 4.02 -3.12
N ALA A 85 1.10 4.54 -2.30
CA ALA A 85 0.98 5.96 -2.05
C ALA A 85 0.75 6.25 -0.56
N ASN A 86 1.32 7.34 -0.07
CA ASN A 86 1.05 7.83 1.27
C ASN A 86 1.23 9.36 1.33
N SER A 87 0.95 9.93 2.49
CA SER A 87 1.09 11.35 2.79
C SER A 87 1.95 11.53 4.04
N ALA A 88 3.11 12.16 3.89
CA ALA A 88 3.99 12.46 5.00
C ALA A 88 3.48 13.60 5.90
N ARG A 89 2.53 14.42 5.44
CA ARG A 89 1.97 15.56 6.17
C ARG A 89 0.72 16.08 5.46
N LEU A 90 -0.11 16.85 6.16
CA LEU A 90 -1.27 17.52 5.55
C LEU A 90 -0.89 18.29 4.28
N GLY A 91 -1.68 18.10 3.23
CA GLY A 91 -1.45 18.71 1.93
C GLY A 91 -0.36 18.05 1.09
N HIS A 92 0.35 17.04 1.58
CA HIS A 92 1.32 16.26 0.80
C HIS A 92 0.68 15.02 0.19
N ARG A 93 1.23 14.54 -0.92
CA ARG A 93 1.01 13.17 -1.42
C ARG A 93 2.22 12.72 -2.17
N GLU A 94 2.49 11.43 -2.09
CA GLU A 94 3.56 10.81 -2.83
C GLU A 94 3.15 9.41 -3.24
N VAL A 95 3.50 9.06 -4.47
CA VAL A 95 3.22 7.76 -5.07
C VAL A 95 4.52 7.21 -5.64
N TYR A 96 4.83 5.99 -5.23
CA TYR A 96 5.94 5.21 -5.73
C TYR A 96 5.40 4.24 -6.78
N ALA A 97 6.21 4.00 -7.80
CA ALA A 97 5.86 3.16 -8.93
C ALA A 97 7.03 2.25 -9.28
N VAL A 98 6.73 0.95 -9.38
CA VAL A 98 7.64 -0.08 -9.86
C VAL A 98 7.36 -0.33 -11.34
N SER A 99 8.40 -0.30 -12.16
CA SER A 99 8.29 -0.71 -13.57
C SER A 99 8.42 -2.22 -13.74
N GLY A 100 8.02 -2.74 -14.91
CA GLY A 100 8.20 -4.16 -15.26
C GLY A 100 9.67 -4.60 -15.33
N HIS A 101 10.63 -3.68 -15.31
CA HIS A 101 12.08 -3.98 -15.19
C HIS A 101 12.59 -3.82 -13.75
N GLY A 102 11.69 -3.59 -12.80
CA GLY A 102 11.95 -3.42 -11.38
C GLY A 102 12.47 -2.05 -10.97
N LYS A 103 12.69 -1.11 -11.90
CA LYS A 103 13.05 0.27 -11.55
C LYS A 103 11.93 0.90 -10.73
N VAL A 104 12.27 1.38 -9.54
CA VAL A 104 11.39 2.16 -8.67
C VAL A 104 11.58 3.65 -8.95
N THR A 105 10.47 4.36 -9.14
CA THR A 105 10.41 5.82 -9.32
C THR A 105 9.33 6.38 -8.41
N HIS A 106 9.29 7.69 -8.22
CA HIS A 106 8.22 8.31 -7.45
C HIS A 106 7.84 9.70 -7.97
N ARG A 107 6.65 10.13 -7.55
CA ARG A 107 6.09 11.45 -7.80
C ARG A 107 5.46 11.98 -6.54
N TRP A 108 5.70 13.25 -6.25
CA TRP A 108 5.11 13.91 -5.09
C TRP A 108 4.60 15.30 -5.46
N ARG A 109 3.60 15.78 -4.73
CA ARG A 109 3.16 17.17 -4.79
C ARG A 109 2.56 17.61 -3.47
N VAL A 110 2.53 18.93 -3.28
CA VAL A 110 1.68 19.56 -2.26
C VAL A 110 0.46 20.21 -2.90
N ASP A 111 -0.55 20.55 -2.10
CA ASP A 111 -1.72 21.27 -2.59
C ASP A 111 -1.35 22.55 -3.36
N GLY A 112 -1.99 22.75 -4.51
CA GLY A 112 -1.74 23.90 -5.38
C GLY A 112 -0.42 23.88 -6.15
N ALA A 113 0.42 22.85 -5.98
CA ALA A 113 1.68 22.71 -6.69
C ALA A 113 1.63 21.68 -7.82
N ALA A 114 2.54 21.82 -8.78
CA ALA A 114 2.76 20.83 -9.82
C ALA A 114 3.41 19.55 -9.27
N TRP A 115 3.31 18.46 -10.02
CA TRP A 115 4.01 17.21 -9.72
C TRP A 115 5.53 17.39 -9.82
N CYS A 116 6.22 16.95 -8.79
CA CYS A 116 7.67 16.85 -8.74
C CYS A 116 8.10 15.40 -8.94
N ALA A 117 9.21 15.23 -9.66
CA ALA A 117 9.95 13.98 -9.72
C ALA A 117 11.00 13.94 -8.60
N GLY A 118 11.41 12.73 -8.23
CA GLY A 118 12.71 12.52 -7.60
C GLY A 118 13.42 11.33 -8.23
N GLY A 119 14.54 10.93 -7.63
CA GLY A 119 15.49 9.99 -8.22
C GLY A 119 14.92 8.59 -8.48
N GLY A 120 15.60 7.83 -9.33
CA GLY A 120 15.38 6.39 -9.45
C GLY A 120 15.99 5.65 -8.26
N TRP A 121 15.31 4.62 -7.78
CA TRP A 121 15.67 3.87 -6.57
C TRP A 121 16.20 2.47 -6.90
N THR A 122 16.17 1.59 -5.89
CA THR A 122 16.52 0.17 -5.99
C THR A 122 15.72 -0.57 -7.07
N THR A 123 16.12 -1.82 -7.33
CA THR A 123 15.31 -2.75 -8.11
C THR A 123 14.37 -3.53 -7.20
N ALA A 124 13.07 -3.45 -7.45
CA ALA A 124 12.03 -4.10 -6.66
C ALA A 124 10.98 -4.75 -7.56
N ARG A 125 10.19 -5.67 -7.03
CA ARG A 125 8.96 -6.18 -7.68
C ARG A 125 7.71 -5.46 -7.19
N ASP A 126 7.76 -4.94 -5.97
CA ASP A 126 6.66 -4.29 -5.28
C ASP A 126 7.19 -3.27 -4.26
N VAL A 127 6.34 -2.32 -3.87
CA VAL A 127 6.65 -1.27 -2.90
C VAL A 127 5.47 -0.99 -1.97
N ALA A 128 5.75 -0.67 -0.72
CA ALA A 128 4.78 -0.15 0.24
C ALA A 128 5.26 1.14 0.88
N LEU A 129 4.34 2.03 1.25
CA LEU A 129 4.66 3.33 1.85
C LEU A 129 3.98 3.52 3.20
N SER A 130 4.75 3.99 4.18
CA SER A 130 4.25 4.40 5.49
C SER A 130 4.68 5.82 5.85
N ALA A 131 3.85 6.54 6.59
CA ALA A 131 4.21 7.79 7.26
C ALA A 131 4.10 7.59 8.77
N PRO A 132 5.16 7.08 9.44
CA PRO A 132 5.10 6.70 10.86
C PRO A 132 4.89 7.88 11.82
N ARG A 133 5.16 9.10 11.35
CA ARG A 133 4.85 10.36 12.03
C ARG A 133 4.89 11.52 11.03
N ASP A 134 4.27 12.63 11.41
CA ASP A 134 4.29 13.85 10.61
C ASP A 134 5.71 14.24 10.20
N GLY A 135 5.87 14.52 8.91
CA GLY A 135 7.14 14.91 8.30
C GLY A 135 8.07 13.76 7.98
N ILE A 136 7.67 12.49 8.13
CA ILE A 136 8.48 11.33 7.73
C ILE A 136 7.72 10.52 6.66
N MET A 137 8.38 10.21 5.55
CA MET A 137 7.96 9.17 4.61
C MET A 137 8.92 8.00 4.71
N GLU A 138 8.40 6.78 4.65
CA GLU A 138 9.19 5.57 4.60
C GLU A 138 8.74 4.69 3.44
N CYS A 139 9.71 4.23 2.66
CA CYS A 139 9.51 3.35 1.52
C CYS A 139 10.05 1.97 1.86
N TRP A 140 9.19 0.97 1.66
CA TRP A 140 9.48 -0.45 1.76
C TRP A 140 9.52 -1.03 0.35
N ALA A 141 10.57 -1.75 0.00
CA ALA A 141 10.76 -2.35 -1.31
C ALA A 141 10.88 -3.86 -1.17
N VAL A 142 10.02 -4.59 -1.88
CA VAL A 142 10.14 -6.04 -2.03
C VAL A 142 11.15 -6.29 -3.14
N GLY A 143 12.33 -6.78 -2.77
CA GLY A 143 13.42 -7.05 -3.71
C GLY A 143 13.09 -8.20 -4.67
N LEU A 144 13.84 -8.28 -5.78
CA LEU A 144 13.77 -9.45 -6.66
C LEU A 144 14.29 -10.72 -5.98
N ASP A 145 15.05 -10.59 -4.90
CA ASP A 145 15.53 -11.66 -4.02
C ASP A 145 14.53 -12.06 -2.92
N GLY A 146 13.33 -11.48 -2.91
CA GLY A 146 12.26 -11.78 -1.95
C GLY A 146 12.52 -11.29 -0.53
N GLN A 147 13.49 -10.37 -0.34
CA GLN A 147 13.70 -9.66 0.91
C GLN A 147 13.00 -8.30 0.88
N VAL A 148 12.47 -7.85 2.02
CA VAL A 148 11.90 -6.50 2.15
C VAL A 148 12.95 -5.59 2.78
N ARG A 149 13.21 -4.46 2.13
CA ARG A 149 14.13 -3.41 2.58
C ARG A 149 13.37 -2.11 2.77
N ASN A 150 13.79 -1.29 3.71
CA ASN A 150 13.22 0.03 3.94
C ASN A 150 14.27 1.13 3.93
N ARG A 151 13.80 2.34 3.65
CA ARG A 151 14.51 3.59 3.93
C ARG A 151 13.51 4.71 4.14
N TRP A 152 13.93 5.74 4.86
CA TRP A 152 13.05 6.85 5.25
C TRP A 152 13.62 8.21 4.86
N TYR A 153 12.72 9.18 4.74
CA TYR A 153 13.02 10.56 4.42
C TYR A 153 12.43 11.49 5.48
N PRO A 154 13.29 12.26 6.19
CA PRO A 154 12.83 13.34 7.05
C PRO A 154 12.62 14.62 6.25
N TYR A 155 11.36 15.02 6.08
CA TYR A 155 11.05 16.33 5.53
C TYR A 155 11.49 17.43 6.50
N GLY A 156 12.62 18.06 6.22
CA GLY A 156 13.12 19.25 6.93
C GLY A 156 14.53 19.13 7.51
N GLU A 157 15.12 17.93 7.55
CA GLU A 157 16.38 17.70 8.29
C GLU A 157 17.47 16.94 7.50
N GLY A 158 17.28 16.63 6.22
CA GLY A 158 18.35 15.98 5.45
C GLY A 158 17.91 15.30 4.16
N GLY A 159 18.71 14.32 3.73
CA GLY A 159 18.42 13.42 2.63
C GLY A 159 17.81 12.09 3.11
N TRP A 160 17.62 11.17 2.18
CA TRP A 160 17.14 9.83 2.49
C TRP A 160 18.16 9.03 3.31
N SER A 161 17.70 8.23 4.26
CA SER A 161 18.53 7.24 4.97
C SER A 161 19.11 6.22 3.99
N ASP A 162 20.14 5.50 4.39
CA ASP A 162 20.54 4.27 3.68
C ASP A 162 19.41 3.24 3.69
N TRP A 163 19.48 2.29 2.75
CA TRP A 163 18.61 1.12 2.78
C TRP A 163 19.00 0.18 3.90
N ASP A 164 18.01 -0.35 4.60
CA ASP A 164 18.16 -1.38 5.63
C ASP A 164 17.14 -2.50 5.39
N ASP A 165 17.35 -3.67 5.99
CA ASP A 165 16.40 -4.78 6.02
C ASP A 165 16.17 -5.35 7.41
N VAL A 166 16.72 -4.80 8.50
CA VAL A 166 16.59 -5.45 9.83
C VAL A 166 15.13 -5.79 10.20
N PHE A 167 14.19 -4.89 9.91
CA PHE A 167 12.76 -5.17 10.14
C PHE A 167 12.15 -6.07 9.05
N GLY A 168 12.42 -5.76 7.78
CA GLY A 168 11.80 -6.40 6.62
C GLY A 168 12.43 -7.72 6.17
N ARG A 169 13.56 -8.14 6.74
CA ARG A 169 14.26 -9.37 6.33
C ARG A 169 13.44 -10.61 6.69
N LEU A 170 13.05 -11.37 5.68
CA LEU A 170 12.41 -12.67 5.86
C LEU A 170 13.47 -13.76 6.02
N PRO A 171 13.29 -14.71 6.96
CA PRO A 171 14.20 -15.85 7.12
C PRO A 171 14.37 -16.70 5.85
N ASP A 172 13.33 -16.77 5.01
CA ASP A 172 13.27 -17.58 3.80
C ASP A 172 13.40 -16.76 2.50
N GLY A 173 13.46 -15.42 2.58
CA GLY A 173 13.57 -14.53 1.41
C GLY A 173 12.47 -14.77 0.37
N SER A 174 11.23 -14.93 0.81
CA SER A 174 10.13 -15.37 -0.04
C SER A 174 9.07 -14.30 -0.35
N ALA A 175 9.29 -13.03 0.01
CA ALA A 175 8.30 -11.97 -0.18
C ALA A 175 7.98 -11.73 -1.67
N VAL A 176 6.70 -11.59 -1.99
CA VAL A 176 6.21 -11.26 -3.34
C VAL A 176 5.44 -9.95 -3.40
N ALA A 177 4.74 -9.60 -2.32
CA ALA A 177 4.02 -8.34 -2.14
C ALA A 177 4.05 -7.95 -0.66
N ALA A 178 3.90 -6.66 -0.36
CA ALA A 178 3.87 -6.17 1.01
C ALA A 178 2.99 -4.93 1.18
N ASP A 179 2.49 -4.73 2.41
CA ASP A 179 1.93 -3.45 2.83
C ASP A 179 2.26 -3.15 4.29
N VAL A 180 2.19 -1.89 4.70
CA VAL A 180 2.63 -1.42 6.02
C VAL A 180 1.66 -0.41 6.62
N VAL A 181 1.42 -0.50 7.93
CA VAL A 181 0.56 0.44 8.67
C VAL A 181 1.20 0.93 9.95
N ASN A 182 0.72 2.08 10.43
CA ASN A 182 1.06 2.64 11.74
C ASN A 182 -0.25 2.82 12.53
N ALA A 183 -0.62 1.82 13.34
CA ALA A 183 -1.88 1.85 14.09
C ALA A 183 -1.82 2.63 15.42
N TRP A 184 -0.61 2.96 15.89
CA TRP A 184 -0.35 3.78 17.07
C TRP A 184 0.90 4.64 16.85
N ASP A 185 1.07 5.65 17.71
CA ASP A 185 2.30 6.43 17.77
C ASP A 185 3.51 5.54 18.08
N GLY A 186 4.49 5.56 17.19
CA GLY A 186 5.70 4.75 17.32
C GLY A 186 5.51 3.26 17.01
N HIS A 187 4.35 2.86 16.49
CA HIS A 187 4.10 1.50 16.01
C HIS A 187 4.18 1.40 14.49
N GLN A 188 4.80 0.34 13.99
CA GLN A 188 4.74 -0.05 12.59
C GLN A 188 4.42 -1.54 12.49
N GLU A 189 3.61 -1.93 11.52
CA GLU A 189 3.35 -3.34 11.23
C GLU A 189 3.38 -3.60 9.74
N LEU A 190 4.27 -4.50 9.35
CA LEU A 190 4.53 -4.91 7.98
C LEU A 190 3.84 -6.25 7.73
N PHE A 191 3.05 -6.30 6.67
CA PHE A 191 2.38 -7.48 6.14
C PHE A 191 3.07 -7.91 4.85
N VAL A 192 3.33 -9.20 4.70
CA VAL A 192 4.01 -9.76 3.53
C VAL A 192 3.26 -10.97 3.02
N VAL A 193 2.97 -10.97 1.72
CA VAL A 193 2.60 -12.17 0.98
C VAL A 193 3.88 -12.86 0.54
N ARG A 194 3.96 -14.16 0.79
CA ARG A 194 5.09 -15.00 0.38
C ARG A 194 4.83 -15.71 -0.94
N ALA A 195 5.87 -16.25 -1.54
CA ALA A 195 5.81 -16.99 -2.81
C ALA A 195 4.92 -18.27 -2.76
N ASP A 196 4.70 -18.83 -1.56
CA ASP A 196 3.76 -19.94 -1.33
C ASP A 196 2.30 -19.48 -1.13
N GLY A 197 2.06 -18.16 -1.17
CA GLY A 197 0.78 -17.52 -0.92
C GLY A 197 0.43 -17.36 0.57
N GLY A 198 1.32 -17.75 1.48
CA GLY A 198 1.14 -17.50 2.91
C GLY A 198 1.30 -16.01 3.24
N VAL A 199 0.55 -15.54 4.23
CA VAL A 199 0.66 -14.16 4.73
C VAL A 199 1.33 -14.16 6.09
N ARG A 200 2.41 -13.39 6.23
CA ARG A 200 3.08 -13.12 7.50
C ARG A 200 2.97 -11.65 7.86
N HIS A 201 3.14 -11.38 9.15
CA HIS A 201 3.27 -10.04 9.64
C HIS A 201 4.35 -9.92 10.72
N ARG A 202 4.86 -8.72 10.89
CA ARG A 202 5.82 -8.35 11.92
C ARG A 202 5.51 -6.93 12.36
N ASP A 203 5.35 -6.74 13.65
CA ASP A 203 5.10 -5.45 14.28
C ASP A 203 6.36 -4.95 14.98
N HIS A 204 6.42 -3.65 15.24
CA HIS A 204 7.49 -3.03 16.02
C HIS A 204 6.97 -1.81 16.76
N TRP A 205 7.51 -1.61 17.96
CA TRP A 205 7.32 -0.42 18.76
C TRP A 205 8.66 0.29 18.94
N GLN A 206 8.68 1.60 18.72
CA GLN A 206 9.90 2.41 18.84
C GLN A 206 10.63 2.15 20.17
N GLY A 207 11.93 1.84 20.07
CA GLY A 207 12.78 1.54 21.23
C GLY A 207 12.64 0.11 21.77
N LYS A 208 11.94 -0.77 21.06
CA LYS A 208 11.88 -2.22 21.34
C LYS A 208 12.64 -3.03 20.29
N ASP A 209 13.02 -4.25 20.65
CA ASP A 209 13.57 -5.19 19.68
C ASP A 209 12.50 -5.61 18.67
N TYR A 210 12.94 -6.05 17.49
CA TYR A 210 12.03 -6.56 16.47
C TYR A 210 11.61 -8.01 16.79
N PRO A 211 10.31 -8.28 17.01
CA PRO A 211 9.83 -9.63 17.30
C PRO A 211 10.05 -10.57 16.11
N ALA A 212 9.85 -11.88 16.31
CA ALA A 212 9.87 -12.82 15.20
C ALA A 212 8.67 -12.58 14.26
N TRP A 213 8.83 -12.93 12.98
CA TRP A 213 7.72 -13.00 12.03
C TRP A 213 6.65 -13.98 12.51
N ARG A 214 5.38 -13.62 12.32
CA ARG A 214 4.21 -14.43 12.70
C ARG A 214 3.36 -14.71 11.48
N ASP A 215 2.80 -15.92 11.38
CA ASP A 215 1.86 -16.26 10.30
C ASP A 215 0.45 -15.72 10.63
N LEU A 216 -0.21 -15.09 9.64
CA LEU A 216 -1.61 -14.68 9.75
C LEU A 216 -2.59 -15.81 9.39
N ALA A 217 -2.08 -17.01 9.06
CA ALA A 217 -2.85 -18.20 8.72
C ALA A 217 -3.91 -17.93 7.64
N ALA A 218 -3.48 -17.39 6.50
CA ALA A 218 -4.35 -17.17 5.35
C ALA A 218 -5.03 -18.51 4.92
N PRO A 219 -6.34 -18.51 4.65
CA PRO A 219 -7.10 -19.74 4.40
C PRO A 219 -6.82 -20.36 3.03
N VAL A 220 -6.32 -19.55 2.09
CA VAL A 220 -5.95 -19.92 0.72
C VAL A 220 -4.69 -19.16 0.30
N PRO A 221 -3.97 -19.60 -0.74
CA PRO A 221 -2.85 -18.85 -1.29
C PRO A 221 -3.27 -17.44 -1.74
N MET A 222 -2.63 -16.43 -1.16
CA MET A 222 -2.81 -15.01 -1.49
C MET A 222 -1.76 -14.57 -2.51
N ARG A 223 -2.10 -13.55 -3.31
CA ARG A 223 -1.17 -12.93 -4.26
C ARG A 223 -0.80 -11.50 -3.90
N ASP A 224 -1.63 -10.85 -3.10
CA ASP A 224 -1.46 -9.44 -2.75
C ASP A 224 -2.15 -9.11 -1.41
N VAL A 225 -1.71 -8.04 -0.76
CA VAL A 225 -2.22 -7.57 0.54
C VAL A 225 -2.27 -6.04 0.57
N ALA A 226 -3.31 -5.51 1.18
CA ALA A 226 -3.44 -4.11 1.56
C ALA A 226 -3.89 -4.03 3.02
N ALA A 227 -3.40 -3.04 3.75
CA ALA A 227 -3.71 -2.84 5.15
C ALA A 227 -4.08 -1.37 5.43
N GLY A 228 -4.97 -1.16 6.39
CA GLY A 228 -5.43 0.15 6.78
C GLY A 228 -5.80 0.22 8.25
N VAL A 229 -5.87 1.44 8.78
CA VAL A 229 -6.22 1.70 10.18
C VAL A 229 -7.59 2.38 10.20
N THR A 230 -8.58 1.78 10.87
CA THR A 230 -9.94 2.36 10.98
C THR A 230 -10.07 3.31 12.17
N SER A 231 -9.37 2.99 13.24
CA SER A 231 -9.25 3.75 14.48
C SER A 231 -7.94 3.35 15.17
N ILE A 232 -7.48 4.15 16.13
CA ILE A 232 -6.26 3.80 16.90
C ILE A 232 -6.47 2.41 17.52
N GLY A 233 -5.52 1.51 17.29
CA GLY A 233 -5.60 0.12 17.74
C GLY A 233 -6.51 -0.82 16.95
N HIS A 234 -6.98 -0.39 15.78
CA HIS A 234 -7.73 -1.23 14.85
C HIS A 234 -7.08 -1.26 13.46
N ILE A 235 -6.68 -2.46 13.04
CA ILE A 235 -6.09 -2.70 11.72
C ILE A 235 -7.03 -3.58 10.92
N GLU A 236 -7.19 -3.24 9.66
CA GLU A 236 -7.88 -4.04 8.66
C GLU A 236 -6.87 -4.51 7.63
N VAL A 237 -6.80 -5.81 7.40
CA VAL A 237 -5.99 -6.44 6.36
C VAL A 237 -6.93 -7.01 5.30
N ILE A 238 -6.75 -6.60 4.06
CA ILE A 238 -7.45 -7.08 2.89
C ILE A 238 -6.44 -7.84 2.03
N ALA A 239 -6.73 -9.08 1.66
CA ALA A 239 -5.88 -9.89 0.80
C ALA A 239 -6.66 -10.37 -0.42
N VAL A 240 -5.96 -10.48 -1.55
CA VAL A 240 -6.51 -11.04 -2.79
C VAL A 240 -5.97 -12.46 -2.95
N SER A 241 -6.83 -13.45 -3.15
CA SER A 241 -6.42 -14.82 -3.43
C SER A 241 -5.85 -14.96 -4.84
N ALA A 242 -5.18 -16.09 -5.13
CA ALA A 242 -4.76 -16.42 -6.49
C ALA A 242 -5.93 -16.44 -7.49
N ASP A 243 -7.13 -16.83 -7.03
CA ASP A 243 -8.36 -16.90 -7.83
C ASP A 243 -9.06 -15.53 -7.98
N GLY A 244 -8.60 -14.51 -7.25
CA GLY A 244 -9.15 -13.15 -7.30
C GLY A 244 -10.23 -12.86 -6.26
N ASP A 245 -10.46 -13.76 -5.31
CA ASP A 245 -11.38 -13.53 -4.20
C ASP A 245 -10.76 -12.57 -3.19
N LEU A 246 -11.61 -11.75 -2.58
CA LEU A 246 -11.20 -10.81 -1.54
C LEU A 246 -11.45 -11.40 -0.16
N TRP A 247 -10.44 -11.29 0.69
CA TRP A 247 -10.45 -11.75 2.08
C TRP A 247 -10.12 -10.59 3.01
N GLN A 248 -10.73 -10.59 4.18
CA GLN A 248 -10.51 -9.60 5.24
C GLN A 248 -10.14 -10.30 6.54
N LYS A 249 -9.20 -9.72 7.28
CA LYS A 249 -8.89 -10.05 8.67
C LYS A 249 -8.66 -8.76 9.43
N SER A 250 -9.18 -8.66 10.65
CA SER A 250 -8.99 -7.47 11.48
C SER A 250 -8.22 -7.79 12.76
N TYR A 251 -7.50 -6.79 13.24
CA TYR A 251 -6.97 -6.74 14.60
C TYR A 251 -7.72 -5.67 15.38
N SER A 252 -8.01 -5.95 16.66
CA SER A 252 -8.33 -4.91 17.64
C SER A 252 -7.68 -5.20 18.98
N ASP A 253 -7.43 -4.18 19.80
CA ASP A 253 -6.94 -4.37 21.17
C ASP A 253 -7.91 -5.19 22.05
N ALA A 254 -9.20 -5.21 21.70
CA ALA A 254 -10.21 -5.96 22.45
C ALA A 254 -10.21 -7.46 22.11
N THR A 255 -9.92 -7.83 20.86
CA THR A 255 -10.10 -9.20 20.35
C THR A 255 -8.84 -9.83 19.78
N ASN A 256 -7.74 -9.07 19.70
CA ASN A 256 -6.57 -9.42 18.90
C ASN A 256 -6.99 -9.70 17.43
N TRP A 257 -6.17 -10.43 16.69
CA TRP A 257 -6.46 -10.91 15.35
C TRP A 257 -7.71 -11.80 15.31
N GLY A 258 -8.73 -11.37 14.57
CA GLY A 258 -9.92 -12.16 14.28
C GLY A 258 -9.72 -13.20 13.19
N GLU A 259 -10.79 -13.89 12.80
CA GLU A 259 -10.78 -14.86 11.70
C GLU A 259 -10.78 -14.20 10.31
N TRP A 260 -10.28 -14.93 9.31
CA TRP A 260 -10.43 -14.51 7.91
C TRP A 260 -11.87 -14.66 7.45
N ARG A 261 -12.38 -13.68 6.70
CA ARG A 261 -13.71 -13.70 6.09
C ARG A 261 -13.65 -13.23 4.64
N THR A 262 -14.51 -13.77 3.79
CA THR A 262 -14.64 -13.31 2.40
C THR A 262 -15.35 -11.96 2.34
N ILE A 263 -14.97 -11.12 1.38
CA ILE A 263 -15.67 -9.88 1.03
C ILE A 263 -16.45 -10.15 -0.25
N GLU A 264 -17.77 -10.06 -0.17
CA GLU A 264 -18.59 -10.20 -1.37
C GLU A 264 -18.60 -8.90 -2.18
N LEU A 265 -18.09 -9.00 -3.40
CA LEU A 265 -18.37 -8.03 -4.45
C LEU A 265 -19.82 -8.30 -4.88
N GLY A 266 -20.78 -7.54 -4.34
CA GLY A 266 -22.19 -7.67 -4.70
C GLY A 266 -22.39 -7.80 -6.22
N LYS A 267 -23.29 -8.71 -6.62
CA LYS A 267 -23.52 -9.10 -8.03
C LYS A 267 -23.89 -7.93 -8.95
#